data_AF-A0A2E3NKD2-F1
#
_entry.id   AF-A0A2E3NKD2-F1
#
_cell.length_a   1.000
_cell.length_b   1.000
_cell.length_c   1.000
_cell.angle_alpha   90.00
_cell.angle_beta   90.00
_cell.angle_gamma   90.00
#
_symmetry.space_group_name_H-M   'P 1'
#
loop_
_entity.id
_entity.type
_entity.pdbx_description
1 polymer ?
#
loop_
_entity_poly.entity_id
_entity_poly.type
_entity_poly.pdbx_seq_one_letter_code
_entity_poly.pdbx_strand_id
1 'polypeptide(L)'
;VGWSILRTLAAARLEDSSALDFAPEALRAAQRTAPERAADAFPTAASVARFFAPDRPLLMLGEGGATDFVEQLTLKIAEGMLRPQPRALDVLQFAHGPLQSIADRPASLIHLASCDDDEVWLDRLRATLDPARHDLRVVRSTLPWPFAAVEFEAIFDHLVSVALDETGSDVVAWPRAAREDALYAVGPAAPSVADTASSTPAVSWEARVWPEMEALVAGGRRTALVGLGSIEQHGPHLPLGTDRWIAEALLAGLEARLDDAVAVPAIAVGCASEHLDFAGTLHVEPDTLEAMLRDLLGSLTRHGFERAFLFTAHGGNLDAMAAMNARLTERVRPLELRIEMDQRVGAMQSAVVEAAALSPKAAGPHAGEYETSVIAHLRPGTIRTDALVPGRIVSPGESQGLFYPSLRPNAETGVLGDPSQAAAERGAVYLDAWIELLADAYRAAFGPVGATEKKRQ
;
A
#
# COMPACT_ATOMS: atom_id res chain seq x y z
N VAL A 1 -4.42 3.32 -23.98
CA VAL A 1 -4.70 4.73 -24.36
C VAL A 1 -6.20 4.99 -24.60
N GLY A 2 -6.88 4.33 -25.56
CA GLY A 2 -8.31 4.58 -25.83
C GLY A 2 -9.30 4.30 -24.69
N TRP A 3 -8.94 3.43 -23.73
CA TRP A 3 -9.82 3.05 -22.61
C TRP A 3 -9.93 4.13 -21.51
N SER A 4 -8.92 4.99 -21.38
CA SER A 4 -8.90 6.05 -20.35
C SER A 4 -9.77 7.24 -20.73
N ILE A 5 -9.70 7.68 -22.00
CA ILE A 5 -10.58 8.72 -22.54
C ILE A 5 -12.05 8.33 -22.36
N LEU A 6 -12.39 7.06 -22.63
CA LEU A 6 -13.74 6.53 -22.40
C LEU A 6 -14.14 6.54 -20.92
N ARG A 7 -13.20 6.35 -20.00
CA ARG A 7 -13.45 6.34 -18.55
C ARG A 7 -13.62 7.75 -17.98
N THR A 8 -12.81 8.71 -18.42
CA THR A 8 -12.93 10.14 -18.07
C THR A 8 -14.22 10.74 -18.62
N LEU A 9 -14.58 10.39 -19.86
CA LEU A 9 -15.88 10.77 -20.45
C LEU A 9 -17.07 10.10 -19.75
N ALA A 10 -16.90 8.88 -19.22
CA ALA A 10 -17.94 8.18 -18.46
C ALA A 10 -18.09 8.66 -17.00
N ALA A 11 -17.03 9.22 -16.40
CA ALA A 11 -17.03 9.74 -15.03
C ALA A 11 -17.65 11.15 -14.93
N ALA A 12 -17.56 11.95 -15.98
CA ALA A 12 -18.35 13.17 -16.12
C ALA A 12 -19.82 12.76 -16.31
N ARG A 13 -20.68 12.96 -15.30
CA ARG A 13 -22.10 12.58 -15.34
C ARG A 13 -22.80 13.22 -16.55
N LEU A 14 -22.99 12.44 -17.61
CA LEU A 14 -23.74 12.81 -18.80
C LEU A 14 -25.26 12.77 -18.49
N GLU A 15 -25.74 13.76 -17.73
CA GLU A 15 -27.18 13.94 -17.46
C GLU A 15 -27.92 14.63 -18.63
N ASP A 16 -27.22 15.07 -19.66
CA ASP A 16 -27.83 15.64 -20.87
C ASP A 16 -27.17 15.07 -22.14
N SER A 17 -27.85 14.12 -22.79
CA SER A 17 -27.39 13.47 -24.02
C SER A 17 -27.31 14.42 -25.22
N SER A 18 -27.72 15.69 -25.07
CA SER A 18 -27.52 16.75 -26.06
C SER A 18 -26.10 17.33 -26.06
N ALA A 19 -25.31 17.11 -25.00
CA ALA A 19 -23.90 17.55 -24.92
C ALA A 19 -22.91 16.65 -25.70
N LEU A 20 -23.40 15.53 -26.25
CA LEU A 20 -22.65 14.61 -27.12
C LEU A 20 -23.02 14.80 -28.60
N ASP A 21 -23.48 15.99 -29.01
CA ASP A 21 -23.53 16.36 -30.43
C ASP A 21 -22.10 16.63 -30.91
N PHE A 22 -21.41 15.52 -31.21
CA PHE A 22 -19.97 15.46 -31.37
C PHE A 22 -19.56 15.85 -32.78
N ALA A 23 -18.60 16.77 -32.92
CA ALA A 23 -17.89 17.02 -34.17
C ALA A 23 -16.53 16.30 -34.14
N PRO A 24 -16.36 15.13 -34.77
CA PRO A 24 -15.06 14.46 -34.94
C PRO A 24 -13.97 15.38 -35.53
N GLU A 25 -14.39 16.46 -36.17
CA GLU A 25 -13.52 17.51 -36.69
C GLU A 25 -12.80 18.28 -35.58
N ALA A 26 -13.44 18.53 -34.43
CA ALA A 26 -12.84 19.24 -33.29
C ALA A 26 -11.72 18.42 -32.63
N LEU A 27 -11.91 17.11 -32.43
CA LEU A 27 -10.85 16.24 -31.92
C LEU A 27 -9.68 16.11 -32.91
N ARG A 28 -9.99 15.94 -34.20
CA ARG A 28 -8.94 15.90 -35.22
C ARG A 28 -8.22 17.24 -35.35
N ALA A 29 -8.92 18.35 -35.11
CA ALA A 29 -8.31 19.67 -35.06
C ALA A 29 -7.35 19.78 -33.88
N ALA A 30 -7.76 19.38 -32.67
CA ALA A 30 -6.92 19.38 -31.48
C ALA A 30 -5.62 18.57 -31.66
N GLN A 31 -5.68 17.40 -32.31
CA GLN A 31 -4.49 16.62 -32.65
C GLN A 31 -3.57 17.34 -33.65
N ARG A 32 -4.13 18.07 -34.63
CA ARG A 32 -3.34 18.82 -35.62
C ARG A 32 -2.72 20.09 -35.04
N THR A 33 -3.38 20.75 -34.09
CA THR A 33 -2.92 22.01 -33.48
C THR A 33 -2.03 21.78 -32.27
N ALA A 34 -1.87 20.54 -31.81
CA ALA A 34 -1.01 20.20 -30.68
C ALA A 34 0.43 20.75 -30.77
N PRO A 35 1.14 20.73 -31.93
CA PRO A 35 2.44 21.37 -32.05
C PRO A 35 2.41 22.88 -31.84
N GLU A 36 1.38 23.56 -32.36
CA GLU A 36 1.21 25.00 -32.19
C GLU A 36 0.94 25.36 -30.72
N ARG A 37 0.10 24.57 -30.05
CA ARG A 37 -0.19 24.71 -28.61
C ARG A 37 1.01 24.42 -27.72
N ALA A 38 1.81 23.42 -28.09
CA ALA A 38 3.07 23.14 -27.42
C ALA A 38 4.04 24.32 -27.56
N ALA A 39 4.08 24.96 -28.73
CA ALA A 39 4.95 26.10 -29.00
C ALA A 39 4.63 27.33 -28.15
N ASP A 40 3.36 27.54 -27.77
CA ASP A 40 2.95 28.62 -26.86
C ASP A 40 3.64 28.52 -25.49
N ALA A 41 3.81 27.29 -24.97
CA ALA A 41 4.53 27.04 -23.71
C ALA A 41 6.04 26.85 -23.93
N PHE A 42 6.44 26.32 -25.08
CA PHE A 42 7.79 25.90 -25.43
C PHE A 42 8.19 26.42 -26.82
N PRO A 43 8.70 27.64 -26.94
CA PRO A 43 8.91 28.29 -28.24
C PRO A 43 9.99 27.62 -29.11
N THR A 44 10.80 26.71 -28.55
CA THR A 44 11.87 26.01 -29.28
C THR A 44 12.03 24.56 -28.81
N ALA A 45 12.51 23.68 -29.68
CA ALA A 45 12.84 22.29 -29.32
C ALA A 45 13.87 22.22 -28.17
N ALA A 46 14.88 23.10 -28.20
CA ALA A 46 15.85 23.23 -27.10
C ALA A 46 15.19 23.62 -25.76
N SER A 47 14.09 24.40 -25.76
CA SER A 47 13.35 24.72 -24.54
C SER A 47 12.57 23.53 -23.99
N VAL A 48 12.08 22.65 -24.87
CA VAL A 48 11.46 21.37 -24.49
C VAL A 48 12.51 20.46 -23.85
N ALA A 49 13.65 20.24 -24.52
CA ALA A 49 14.72 19.39 -24.04
C ALA A 49 15.27 19.85 -22.68
N ARG A 50 15.48 21.17 -22.51
CA ARG A 50 15.93 21.76 -21.24
C ARG A 50 14.88 21.62 -20.14
N PHE A 51 13.61 21.82 -20.45
CA PHE A 51 12.54 21.71 -19.45
C PHE A 51 12.43 20.31 -18.88
N PHE A 52 12.53 19.31 -19.75
CA PHE A 52 12.53 17.91 -19.38
C PHE A 52 13.90 17.39 -18.98
N ALA A 53 14.95 18.21 -18.82
CA ALA A 53 16.29 17.73 -18.46
C ALA A 53 16.33 17.08 -17.04
N PRO A 54 17.21 16.09 -16.79
CA PRO A 54 17.12 15.23 -15.60
C PRO A 54 17.70 15.88 -14.34
N ASP A 55 18.33 17.03 -14.51
CA ASP A 55 18.99 17.82 -13.47
C ASP A 55 18.01 18.56 -12.57
N ARG A 56 16.72 18.61 -12.94
CA ARG A 56 15.66 19.26 -12.15
C ARG A 56 14.47 18.33 -11.95
N PRO A 57 13.86 18.31 -10.75
CA PRO A 57 12.61 17.61 -10.53
C PRO A 57 11.51 18.24 -11.40
N LEU A 58 10.72 17.39 -12.05
CA LEU A 58 9.54 17.78 -12.81
C LEU A 58 8.28 17.53 -11.97
N LEU A 59 7.46 18.58 -11.83
CA LEU A 59 6.16 18.54 -11.19
C LEU A 59 5.08 18.83 -12.22
N MET A 60 4.04 18.02 -12.23
CA MET A 60 2.87 18.21 -13.09
C MET A 60 1.70 18.68 -12.23
N LEU A 61 1.06 19.77 -12.64
CA LEU A 61 0.02 20.46 -11.88
C LEU A 61 -1.31 20.40 -12.64
N GLY A 62 -2.36 19.89 -11.99
CA GLY A 62 -3.74 19.91 -12.50
C GLY A 62 -4.67 20.68 -11.57
N GLU A 63 -5.84 21.06 -12.07
CA GLU A 63 -6.92 21.62 -11.25
C GLU A 63 -8.03 20.56 -11.03
N GLY A 64 -8.44 20.37 -9.77
CA GLY A 64 -9.63 19.61 -9.41
C GLY A 64 -9.60 18.17 -9.93
N GLY A 65 -10.69 17.74 -10.57
CA GLY A 65 -10.85 16.37 -11.10
C GLY A 65 -9.90 16.00 -12.25
N ALA A 66 -9.09 16.94 -12.76
CA ALA A 66 -8.09 16.67 -13.78
C ALA A 66 -6.78 16.06 -13.23
N THR A 67 -6.60 16.00 -11.90
CA THR A 67 -5.39 15.45 -11.27
C THR A 67 -5.17 13.97 -11.64
N ASP A 68 -6.23 13.15 -11.68
CA ASP A 68 -6.17 11.74 -12.09
C ASP A 68 -5.71 11.60 -13.56
N PHE A 69 -6.03 12.57 -14.40
CA PHE A 69 -5.58 12.61 -15.79
C PHE A 69 -4.12 13.06 -15.89
N VAL A 70 -3.71 14.06 -15.11
CA VAL A 70 -2.32 14.51 -15.01
C VAL A 70 -1.41 13.35 -14.58
N GLU A 71 -1.84 12.54 -13.62
CA GLU A 71 -1.10 11.35 -13.19
C GLU A 71 -0.84 10.37 -14.34
N GLN A 72 -1.79 10.20 -15.26
CA GLN A 72 -1.57 9.35 -16.43
C GLN A 72 -0.52 9.93 -17.39
N LEU A 73 -0.51 11.26 -17.58
CA LEU A 73 0.51 11.91 -18.40
C LEU A 73 1.93 11.77 -17.79
N THR A 74 2.04 11.64 -16.47
CA THR A 74 3.35 11.36 -15.84
C THR A 74 3.93 10.01 -16.28
N LEU A 75 3.08 9.00 -16.52
CA LEU A 75 3.50 7.69 -17.01
C LEU A 75 4.09 7.78 -18.43
N LYS A 76 3.56 8.67 -19.27
CA LYS A 76 4.12 8.92 -20.61
C LYS A 76 5.53 9.49 -20.55
N ILE A 77 5.82 10.33 -19.57
CA ILE A 77 7.18 10.84 -19.37
C ILE A 77 8.10 9.72 -18.86
N ALA A 78 7.60 8.90 -17.92
CA ALA A 78 8.36 7.79 -17.37
C ALA A 78 8.72 6.76 -18.45
N GLU A 79 7.73 6.32 -19.24
CA GLU A 79 7.91 5.33 -20.30
C GLU A 79 8.62 5.91 -21.53
N GLY A 80 8.18 7.08 -21.99
CA GLY A 80 8.69 7.70 -23.20
C GLY A 80 10.12 8.20 -23.03
N MET A 81 10.45 8.82 -21.90
CA MET A 81 11.77 9.44 -21.67
C MET A 81 12.68 8.61 -20.77
N LEU A 82 12.21 7.46 -20.25
CA LEU A 82 12.93 6.58 -19.32
C LEU A 82 13.43 7.30 -18.06
N ARG A 83 12.55 8.10 -17.47
CA ARG A 83 12.85 8.94 -16.29
C ARG A 83 12.03 8.54 -15.08
N PRO A 84 12.48 8.91 -13.86
CA PRO A 84 11.62 8.83 -12.70
C PRO A 84 10.28 9.51 -12.98
N GLN A 85 9.19 8.81 -12.65
CA GLN A 85 7.85 9.32 -12.86
C GLN A 85 7.67 10.67 -12.16
N PRO A 86 7.33 11.75 -12.89
CA PRO A 86 7.05 13.04 -12.30
C PRO A 86 5.91 12.97 -11.29
N ARG A 87 5.91 13.85 -10.29
CA ARG A 87 4.80 13.92 -9.32
C ARG A 87 3.64 14.72 -9.94
N ALA A 88 2.45 14.13 -9.96
CA ALA A 88 1.20 14.84 -10.24
C ALA A 88 0.66 15.46 -8.94
N LEU A 89 0.25 16.73 -8.99
CA LEU A 89 -0.25 17.47 -7.84
C LEU A 89 -1.44 18.34 -8.26
N ASP A 90 -2.40 18.50 -7.36
CA ASP A 90 -3.44 19.52 -7.50
C ASP A 90 -2.84 20.91 -7.16
N VAL A 91 -3.18 21.95 -7.93
CA VAL A 91 -2.66 23.31 -7.75
C VAL A 91 -2.97 23.88 -6.36
N LEU A 92 -4.13 23.57 -5.77
CA LEU A 92 -4.49 24.00 -4.41
C LEU A 92 -3.65 23.28 -3.36
N GLN A 93 -3.42 21.98 -3.56
CA GLN A 93 -2.59 21.18 -2.67
C GLN A 93 -1.12 21.57 -2.73
N PHE A 94 -0.63 22.00 -3.90
CA PHE A 94 0.76 22.41 -4.09
C PHE A 94 1.17 23.51 -3.11
N ALA A 95 0.26 24.46 -2.84
CA ALA A 95 0.49 25.57 -1.89
C ALA A 95 0.66 25.11 -0.43
N HIS A 96 0.31 23.86 -0.10
CA HIS A 96 0.25 23.34 1.27
C HIS A 96 1.11 22.08 1.46
N GLY A 97 2.42 22.19 1.17
CA GLY A 97 3.42 21.17 1.52
C GLY A 97 4.43 20.87 0.41
N PRO A 98 3.99 20.46 -0.79
CA PRO A 98 4.89 20.19 -1.91
C PRO A 98 5.78 21.37 -2.29
N LEU A 99 5.25 22.61 -2.23
CA LEU A 99 6.04 23.83 -2.41
C LEU A 99 7.19 23.94 -1.39
N GLN A 100 6.95 23.64 -0.11
CA GLN A 100 7.99 23.70 0.93
C GLN A 100 9.13 22.72 0.64
N SER A 101 8.81 21.58 0.03
CA SER A 101 9.83 20.61 -0.36
C SER A 101 10.76 21.13 -1.44
N ILE A 102 10.32 22.04 -2.32
CA ILE A 102 11.14 22.55 -3.43
C ILE A 102 11.54 24.02 -3.29
N ALA A 103 11.08 24.75 -2.27
CA ALA A 103 11.21 26.19 -2.17
C ALA A 103 12.67 26.72 -2.28
N ASP A 104 13.64 25.94 -1.82
CA ASP A 104 15.07 26.24 -1.78
C ASP A 104 15.87 25.65 -2.96
N ARG A 105 15.24 24.90 -3.87
CA ARG A 105 15.91 24.20 -4.98
C ARG A 105 15.26 24.49 -6.34
N PRO A 106 16.01 24.35 -7.45
CA PRO A 106 15.41 24.51 -8.77
C PRO A 106 14.39 23.41 -9.09
N ALA A 107 13.27 23.76 -9.70
CA ALA A 107 12.28 22.78 -10.20
C ALA A 107 11.62 23.23 -11.50
N SER A 108 11.23 22.26 -12.32
CA SER A 108 10.39 22.46 -13.51
C SER A 108 8.95 22.13 -13.14
N LEU A 109 8.02 23.01 -13.46
CA LEU A 109 6.59 22.84 -13.19
C LEU A 109 5.81 23.00 -14.50
N ILE A 110 4.89 22.09 -14.78
CA ILE A 110 3.97 22.22 -15.92
C ILE A 110 2.53 22.17 -15.40
N HIS A 111 1.76 23.21 -15.70
CA HIS A 111 0.34 23.29 -15.35
C HIS A 111 -0.52 23.11 -16.60
N LEU A 112 -1.55 22.26 -16.49
CA LEU A 112 -2.55 22.05 -17.53
C LEU A 112 -3.79 22.90 -17.22
N ALA A 113 -4.00 23.95 -18.01
CA ALA A 113 -5.10 24.89 -17.84
C ALA A 113 -6.18 24.64 -18.91
N SER A 114 -7.43 24.45 -18.49
CA SER A 114 -8.56 24.07 -19.37
C SER A 114 -9.78 24.98 -19.28
N CYS A 115 -9.80 25.94 -18.35
CA CYS A 115 -10.86 26.92 -18.21
C CYS A 115 -10.29 28.33 -17.92
N ASP A 116 -11.11 29.37 -18.14
CA ASP A 116 -10.71 30.75 -17.86
C ASP A 116 -10.55 31.03 -16.35
N ASP A 117 -11.17 30.20 -15.49
CA ASP A 117 -11.07 30.31 -14.02
C ASP A 117 -9.67 29.93 -13.48
N ASP A 118 -8.82 29.30 -14.30
CA ASP A 118 -7.44 28.94 -13.95
C ASP A 118 -6.54 30.15 -13.69
N GLU A 119 -6.86 31.34 -14.22
CA GLU A 119 -5.97 32.51 -14.11
C GLU A 119 -5.83 33.02 -12.67
N VAL A 120 -6.86 32.89 -11.83
CA VAL A 120 -6.77 33.25 -10.40
C VAL A 120 -5.79 32.34 -9.67
N TRP A 121 -5.83 31.04 -9.97
CA TRP A 121 -4.94 30.05 -9.36
C TRP A 121 -3.52 30.14 -9.91
N LEU A 122 -3.38 30.41 -11.21
CA LEU A 122 -2.12 30.66 -11.86
C LEU A 122 -1.41 31.89 -11.31
N ASP A 123 -2.14 32.98 -11.08
CA ASP A 123 -1.57 34.19 -10.49
C ASP A 123 -1.12 33.95 -9.05
N ARG A 124 -1.91 33.21 -8.27
CA ARG A 124 -1.51 32.78 -6.93
C ARG A 124 -0.28 31.87 -6.97
N LEU A 125 -0.24 30.90 -7.87
CA LEU A 125 0.89 29.99 -8.06
C LEU A 125 2.15 30.79 -8.42
N ARG A 126 2.07 31.68 -9.41
CA ARG A 126 3.18 32.57 -9.81
C ARG A 126 3.69 33.41 -8.65
N ALA A 127 2.80 33.96 -7.83
CA ALA A 127 3.17 34.75 -6.66
C ALA A 127 3.92 33.94 -5.58
N THR A 128 3.73 32.61 -5.54
CA THR A 128 4.41 31.72 -4.59
C THR A 128 5.73 31.15 -5.08
N LEU A 129 6.01 31.22 -6.39
CA LEU A 129 7.22 30.67 -6.99
C LEU A 129 8.30 31.73 -7.14
N ASP A 130 9.54 31.38 -6.78
CA ASP A 130 10.72 32.17 -7.15
C ASP A 130 11.08 31.95 -8.62
N PRO A 131 10.98 32.96 -9.52
CA PRO A 131 11.25 32.81 -10.95
C PRO A 131 12.73 32.54 -11.29
N ALA A 132 13.66 32.79 -10.36
CA ALA A 132 15.06 32.42 -10.54
C ALA A 132 15.31 30.91 -10.30
N ARG A 133 14.43 30.25 -9.53
CA ARG A 133 14.55 28.82 -9.18
C ARG A 133 13.51 27.93 -9.86
N HIS A 134 12.33 28.44 -10.16
CA HIS A 134 11.21 27.65 -10.65
C HIS A 134 10.87 28.02 -12.10
N ASP A 135 10.92 27.03 -13.00
CA ASP A 135 10.50 27.19 -14.40
C ASP A 135 9.06 26.67 -14.53
N LEU A 136 8.09 27.57 -14.44
CA LEU A 136 6.67 27.26 -14.63
C LEU A 136 6.28 27.40 -16.10
N ARG A 137 5.74 26.31 -16.67
CA ARG A 137 5.16 26.24 -18.01
C ARG A 137 3.67 26.01 -17.87
N VAL A 138 2.88 26.71 -18.69
CA VAL A 138 1.43 26.55 -18.69
C VAL A 138 0.99 26.12 -20.06
N VAL A 139 0.44 24.91 -20.16
CA VAL A 139 -0.16 24.37 -21.38
C VAL A 139 -1.65 24.61 -21.30
N ARG A 140 -2.19 25.33 -22.29
CA ARG A 140 -3.60 25.70 -22.34
C ARG A 140 -4.35 24.84 -23.35
N SER A 141 -5.48 24.29 -22.93
CA SER A 141 -6.47 23.69 -23.81
C SER A 141 -7.42 24.77 -24.34
N THR A 142 -7.89 24.60 -25.56
CA THR A 142 -8.99 25.36 -26.15
C THR A 142 -10.31 24.62 -26.14
N LEU A 143 -10.28 23.35 -25.76
CA LEU A 143 -11.48 22.56 -25.49
C LEU A 143 -11.86 22.67 -24.00
N PRO A 144 -13.17 22.73 -23.68
CA PRO A 144 -13.62 22.63 -22.31
C PRO A 144 -13.38 21.21 -21.75
N TRP A 145 -13.29 21.09 -20.43
CA TRP A 145 -13.33 19.79 -19.77
C TRP A 145 -14.65 19.05 -20.07
N PRO A 146 -14.67 17.72 -20.29
CA PRO A 146 -13.57 16.76 -20.25
C PRO A 146 -12.75 16.61 -21.54
N PHE A 147 -13.13 17.31 -22.63
CA PHE A 147 -12.48 17.14 -23.94
C PHE A 147 -11.05 17.70 -24.00
N ALA A 148 -10.72 18.63 -23.11
CA ALA A 148 -9.37 19.12 -22.88
C ALA A 148 -8.34 17.99 -22.69
N ALA A 149 -8.76 16.86 -22.09
CA ALA A 149 -7.89 15.69 -21.92
C ALA A 149 -7.31 15.20 -23.26
N VAL A 150 -8.10 15.19 -24.34
CA VAL A 150 -7.63 14.72 -25.65
C VAL A 150 -6.62 15.68 -26.27
N GLU A 151 -6.81 16.99 -26.08
CA GLU A 151 -5.85 18.00 -26.56
C GLU A 151 -4.54 17.94 -25.78
N PHE A 152 -4.60 17.80 -24.44
CA PHE A 152 -3.41 17.61 -23.61
C PHE A 152 -2.64 16.34 -23.95
N GLU A 153 -3.32 15.22 -24.19
CA GLU A 153 -2.69 13.98 -24.65
C GLU A 153 -1.86 14.21 -25.92
N ALA A 154 -2.46 14.86 -26.93
CA ALA A 154 -1.78 15.13 -28.20
C ALA A 154 -0.60 16.09 -28.03
N ILE A 155 -0.72 17.10 -27.17
CA ILE A 155 0.36 18.04 -26.85
C ILE A 155 1.53 17.30 -26.16
N PHE A 156 1.25 16.42 -25.20
CA PHE A 156 2.30 15.67 -24.50
C PHE A 156 2.99 14.64 -25.39
N ASP A 157 2.25 13.97 -26.28
CA ASP A 157 2.86 13.08 -27.29
C ASP A 157 3.85 13.85 -28.16
N HIS A 158 3.48 15.07 -28.58
CA HIS A 158 4.39 15.94 -29.33
C HIS A 158 5.61 16.38 -28.50
N LEU A 159 5.40 16.84 -27.26
CA LEU A 159 6.49 17.29 -26.38
C LEU A 159 7.50 16.18 -26.07
N VAL A 160 7.02 14.97 -25.77
CA VAL A 160 7.87 13.80 -25.53
C VAL A 160 8.64 13.44 -26.79
N SER A 161 8.00 13.43 -27.96
CA SER A 161 8.69 13.18 -29.24
C SER A 161 9.82 14.19 -29.49
N VAL A 162 9.54 15.48 -29.34
CA VAL A 162 10.55 16.54 -29.53
C VAL A 162 11.70 16.40 -28.52
N ALA A 163 11.39 16.07 -27.26
CA ALA A 163 12.42 15.86 -26.24
C ALA A 163 13.30 14.65 -26.55
N LEU A 164 12.74 13.57 -27.09
CA LEU A 164 13.49 12.38 -27.48
C LEU A 164 14.43 12.65 -28.66
N ASP A 165 13.93 13.34 -29.68
CA ASP A 165 14.71 13.73 -30.85
C ASP A 165 15.90 14.61 -30.46
N GLU A 166 15.68 15.61 -29.61
CA GLU A 166 16.72 16.54 -29.15
C GLU A 166 17.75 15.88 -28.21
N THR A 167 17.32 14.89 -27.41
CA THR A 167 18.22 14.20 -26.48
C THR A 167 18.93 13.00 -27.11
N GLY A 168 18.57 12.61 -28.34
CA GLY A 168 19.10 11.42 -29.01
C GLY A 168 18.75 10.13 -28.29
N SER A 169 17.66 10.11 -27.52
CA SER A 169 17.23 8.96 -26.74
C SER A 169 16.54 7.94 -27.65
N ASP A 170 17.24 6.85 -27.96
CA ASP A 170 16.67 5.75 -28.76
C ASP A 170 15.93 4.76 -27.84
N VAL A 171 14.63 4.99 -27.67
CA VAL A 171 13.73 4.08 -26.94
C VAL A 171 13.54 2.74 -27.65
N VAL A 172 13.84 2.64 -28.95
CA VAL A 172 13.73 1.41 -29.75
C VAL A 172 14.99 0.54 -29.63
N ALA A 173 16.18 1.15 -29.58
CA ALA A 173 17.45 0.48 -29.36
C ALA A 173 17.87 0.38 -27.88
N TRP A 174 16.93 0.52 -26.95
CA TRP A 174 17.19 0.30 -25.53
C TRP A 174 17.80 -1.12 -25.34
N PRO A 175 18.80 -1.32 -24.45
CA PRO A 175 19.58 -2.57 -24.35
C PRO A 175 18.79 -3.85 -23.97
N ARG A 176 17.45 -3.79 -23.95
CA ARG A 176 16.55 -4.92 -23.68
C ARG A 176 16.08 -5.68 -24.91
N ALA A 177 16.22 -5.17 -26.15
CA ALA A 177 15.78 -5.91 -27.33
C ALA A 177 16.46 -7.30 -27.46
N ALA A 178 17.68 -7.47 -26.93
CA ALA A 178 18.38 -8.76 -26.88
C ALA A 178 18.02 -9.64 -25.65
N ARG A 179 17.14 -9.18 -24.75
CA ARG A 179 16.74 -9.87 -23.51
C ARG A 179 15.24 -10.17 -23.42
N GLU A 180 14.44 -9.79 -24.41
CA GLU A 180 13.01 -10.11 -24.43
C GLU A 180 12.73 -11.60 -24.59
N ASP A 181 13.57 -12.33 -25.34
CA ASP A 181 13.45 -13.79 -25.46
C ASP A 181 13.53 -14.50 -24.10
N ALA A 182 14.35 -14.00 -23.17
CA ALA A 182 14.51 -14.60 -21.85
C ALA A 182 13.39 -14.22 -20.86
N LEU A 183 12.62 -13.17 -21.14
CA LEU A 183 11.51 -12.72 -20.29
C LEU A 183 10.22 -13.50 -20.57
N TYR A 184 10.05 -13.99 -21.81
CA TYR A 184 8.88 -14.76 -22.25
C TYR A 184 9.18 -16.23 -22.57
N ALA A 185 10.45 -16.65 -22.57
CA ALA A 185 10.80 -18.07 -22.63
C ALA A 185 10.40 -18.77 -21.33
N VAL A 186 9.35 -19.59 -21.41
CA VAL A 186 9.02 -20.56 -20.38
C VAL A 186 10.11 -21.63 -20.40
N GLY A 187 11.10 -21.52 -19.51
CA GLY A 187 12.04 -22.60 -19.24
C GLY A 187 11.31 -23.82 -18.65
N PRO A 188 11.80 -25.05 -18.86
CA PRO A 188 11.24 -26.20 -18.19
C PRO A 188 11.33 -25.98 -16.67
N ALA A 189 10.22 -26.23 -15.97
CA ALA A 189 10.11 -26.03 -14.54
C ALA A 189 11.32 -26.65 -13.82
N ALA A 190 12.00 -25.85 -13.01
CA ALA A 190 13.00 -26.39 -12.09
C ALA A 190 12.31 -27.44 -11.21
N PRO A 191 12.95 -28.59 -10.94
CA PRO A 191 12.36 -29.58 -10.04
C PRO A 191 12.14 -28.92 -8.68
N SER A 192 10.89 -28.96 -8.24
CA SER A 192 10.48 -28.48 -6.92
C SER A 192 11.35 -29.17 -5.88
N VAL A 193 11.94 -28.36 -4.99
CA VAL A 193 12.53 -28.88 -3.76
C VAL A 193 11.38 -29.53 -3.01
N ALA A 194 11.45 -30.85 -2.88
CA ALA A 194 10.42 -31.65 -2.24
C ALA A 194 10.21 -31.17 -0.79
N ASP A 195 8.97 -30.81 -0.49
CA ASP A 195 8.47 -30.63 0.86
C ASP A 195 8.68 -31.92 1.66
N THR A 196 9.38 -31.78 2.78
CA THR A 196 9.29 -32.73 3.88
C THR A 196 7.91 -32.57 4.53
N ALA A 197 7.00 -33.46 4.15
CA ALA A 197 5.73 -33.86 4.77
C ALA A 197 5.23 -33.09 6.01
N SER A 198 4.02 -32.49 5.92
CA SER A 198 2.76 -33.11 6.40
C SER A 198 1.64 -32.05 6.57
N SER A 199 0.40 -32.50 6.29
CA SER A 199 -0.88 -31.78 6.25
C SER A 199 -1.07 -30.83 5.06
N THR A 200 -2.17 -31.00 4.34
CA THR A 200 -2.54 -30.24 3.13
C THR A 200 -2.45 -28.74 3.41
N PRO A 201 -1.52 -27.99 2.81
CA PRO A 201 -1.41 -26.57 3.08
C PRO A 201 -2.59 -25.86 2.43
N ALA A 202 -3.21 -24.93 3.15
CA ALA A 202 -4.07 -23.92 2.54
C ALA A 202 -3.27 -23.26 1.41
N VAL A 203 -3.80 -23.29 0.18
CA VAL A 203 -3.16 -22.64 -0.96
C VAL A 203 -3.12 -21.14 -0.68
N SER A 204 -1.92 -20.54 -0.66
CA SER A 204 -1.76 -19.11 -0.39
C SER A 204 -2.54 -18.29 -1.40
N TRP A 205 -3.05 -17.12 -0.98
CA TRP A 205 -3.83 -16.25 -1.86
C TRP A 205 -3.12 -15.96 -3.19
N GLU A 206 -1.81 -15.73 -3.16
CA GLU A 206 -0.98 -15.43 -4.34
C GLU A 206 -0.77 -16.61 -5.27
N ALA A 207 -0.92 -17.84 -4.77
CA ALA A 207 -0.82 -19.06 -5.58
C ALA A 207 -2.14 -19.42 -6.27
N ARG A 208 -3.26 -18.80 -5.87
CA ARG A 208 -4.59 -19.04 -6.46
C ARG A 208 -4.74 -18.29 -7.78
N VAL A 209 -5.49 -18.89 -8.70
CA VAL A 209 -5.93 -18.21 -9.92
C VAL A 209 -7.31 -17.60 -9.73
N TRP A 210 -7.62 -16.49 -10.42
CA TRP A 210 -8.87 -15.76 -10.22
C TRP A 210 -10.16 -16.61 -10.38
N PRO A 211 -10.25 -17.65 -11.25
CA PRO A 211 -11.45 -18.49 -11.30
C PRO A 211 -11.65 -19.36 -10.05
N GLU A 212 -10.57 -19.76 -9.37
CA GLU A 212 -10.67 -20.47 -8.08
C GLU A 212 -11.23 -19.54 -7.02
N MET A 213 -10.84 -18.26 -7.03
CA MET A 213 -11.37 -17.25 -6.11
C MET A 213 -12.86 -17.02 -6.33
N GLU A 214 -13.32 -16.90 -7.58
CA GLU A 214 -14.76 -16.82 -7.88
C GLU A 214 -15.51 -18.05 -7.37
N ALA A 215 -14.97 -19.25 -7.60
CA ALA A 215 -15.57 -20.50 -7.14
C ALA A 215 -15.66 -20.59 -5.61
N LEU A 216 -14.63 -20.13 -4.88
CA LEU A 216 -14.63 -20.10 -3.41
C LEU A 216 -15.72 -19.17 -2.86
N VAL A 217 -15.81 -17.94 -3.39
CA VAL A 217 -16.80 -16.94 -2.94
C VAL A 217 -18.22 -17.39 -3.31
N ALA A 218 -18.42 -17.90 -4.52
CA ALA A 218 -19.70 -18.46 -4.96
C ALA A 218 -20.09 -19.70 -4.12
N GLY A 219 -19.10 -20.49 -3.71
CA GLY A 219 -19.25 -21.66 -2.85
C GLY A 219 -19.53 -21.35 -1.37
N GLY A 220 -19.56 -20.07 -0.98
CA GLY A 220 -19.98 -19.64 0.36
C GLY A 220 -18.85 -19.18 1.28
N ARG A 221 -17.59 -19.17 0.83
CA ARG A 221 -16.46 -18.60 1.59
C ARG A 221 -16.45 -17.08 1.46
N ARG A 222 -17.39 -16.42 2.15
CA ARG A 222 -17.69 -14.98 1.99
C ARG A 222 -17.09 -14.08 3.06
N THR A 223 -16.27 -14.61 3.96
CA THR A 223 -15.54 -13.80 4.93
C THR A 223 -14.06 -13.68 4.56
N ALA A 224 -13.53 -12.47 4.51
CA ALA A 224 -12.10 -12.25 4.37
C ALA A 224 -11.42 -12.18 5.75
N LEU A 225 -10.34 -12.91 5.96
CA LEU A 225 -9.48 -12.79 7.13
C LEU A 225 -8.31 -11.87 6.78
N VAL A 226 -8.18 -10.75 7.50
CA VAL A 226 -7.16 -9.73 7.27
C VAL A 226 -6.24 -9.66 8.50
N GLY A 227 -4.97 -10.01 8.31
CA GLY A 227 -3.96 -9.99 9.36
C GLY A 227 -2.96 -8.87 9.15
N LEU A 228 -2.79 -8.00 10.15
CA LEU A 228 -1.74 -6.98 10.19
C LEU A 228 -0.50 -7.55 10.89
N GLY A 229 0.66 -7.42 10.26
CA GLY A 229 1.95 -7.62 10.90
C GLY A 229 2.69 -6.29 11.11
N SER A 230 4.01 -6.37 11.08
CA SER A 230 4.94 -5.25 11.04
C SER A 230 6.27 -5.70 10.42
N ILE A 231 7.07 -4.74 9.95
CA ILE A 231 8.49 -4.91 9.66
C ILE A 231 9.24 -4.04 10.66
N GLU A 232 9.79 -4.65 11.71
CA GLU A 232 10.38 -3.93 12.83
C GLU A 232 11.48 -4.72 13.54
N GLN A 233 12.32 -3.99 14.26
CA GLN A 233 13.35 -4.59 15.10
C GLN A 233 12.76 -5.61 16.07
N HIS A 234 13.42 -6.75 16.27
CA HIS A 234 13.05 -7.75 17.26
C HIS A 234 14.32 -8.20 18.02
N GLY A 235 15.05 -7.21 18.52
CA GLY A 235 16.37 -7.41 19.06
C GLY A 235 17.40 -7.89 18.03
N PRO A 236 18.59 -8.29 18.48
CA PRO A 236 19.67 -8.69 17.57
C PRO A 236 19.53 -10.12 17.02
N HIS A 237 18.60 -10.93 17.55
CA HIS A 237 18.48 -12.35 17.21
C HIS A 237 17.36 -12.69 16.24
N LEU A 238 16.25 -11.94 16.24
CA LEU A 238 15.10 -12.21 15.37
C LEU A 238 15.12 -11.33 14.10
N PRO A 239 14.60 -11.84 12.97
CA PRO A 239 14.46 -11.05 11.75
C PRO A 239 13.40 -9.95 11.87
N LEU A 240 13.55 -8.91 11.04
CA LEU A 240 12.61 -7.78 10.98
C LEU A 240 11.17 -8.18 10.61
N GLY A 241 10.99 -9.34 9.95
CA GLY A 241 9.70 -9.82 9.47
C GLY A 241 8.92 -10.68 10.47
N THR A 242 9.32 -10.71 11.75
CA THR A 242 8.74 -11.59 12.78
C THR A 242 7.21 -11.47 12.84
N ASP A 243 6.68 -10.27 13.06
CA ASP A 243 5.23 -10.04 13.17
C ASP A 243 4.47 -10.41 11.91
N ARG A 244 5.02 -10.09 10.74
CA ARG A 244 4.43 -10.48 9.45
C ARG A 244 4.32 -12.00 9.35
N TRP A 245 5.38 -12.75 9.68
CA TRP A 245 5.35 -14.21 9.59
C TRP A 245 4.39 -14.84 10.59
N ILE A 246 4.26 -14.24 11.77
CA ILE A 246 3.26 -14.67 12.76
C ILE A 246 1.85 -14.40 12.22
N ALA A 247 1.58 -13.21 11.64
CA ALA A 247 0.31 -12.91 11.00
C ALA A 247 -0.03 -13.89 9.86
N GLU A 248 0.94 -14.24 9.01
CA GLU A 248 0.78 -15.23 7.94
C GLU A 248 0.37 -16.61 8.51
N ALA A 249 1.04 -17.06 9.58
CA ALA A 249 0.72 -18.33 10.24
C ALA A 249 -0.67 -18.33 10.89
N LEU A 250 -1.05 -17.23 11.56
CA LEU A 250 -2.38 -17.06 12.16
C LEU A 250 -3.48 -17.09 11.09
N LEU A 251 -3.26 -16.40 9.98
CA LEU A 251 -4.17 -16.40 8.84
C LEU A 251 -4.38 -17.80 8.25
N ALA A 252 -3.30 -18.53 7.98
CA ALA A 252 -3.36 -19.89 7.47
C ALA A 252 -4.09 -20.83 8.45
N GLY A 253 -3.80 -20.70 9.74
CA GLY A 253 -4.44 -21.48 10.79
C GLY A 253 -5.93 -21.19 10.96
N LEU A 254 -6.34 -19.93 10.81
CA LEU A 254 -7.74 -19.53 10.83
C LEU A 254 -8.48 -20.04 9.60
N GLU A 255 -7.92 -19.88 8.40
CA GLU A 255 -8.54 -20.38 7.17
C GLU A 255 -8.74 -21.90 7.20
N ALA A 256 -7.82 -22.65 7.83
CA ALA A 256 -7.94 -24.10 8.02
C ALA A 256 -9.04 -24.52 9.02
N ARG A 257 -9.44 -23.63 9.95
CA ARG A 257 -10.44 -23.89 11.00
C ARG A 257 -11.82 -23.29 10.69
N LEU A 258 -11.92 -22.44 9.68
CA LEU A 258 -13.13 -21.68 9.35
C LEU A 258 -13.57 -21.97 7.91
N ASP A 259 -14.66 -22.71 7.77
CA ASP A 259 -15.16 -23.17 6.47
C ASP A 259 -15.67 -22.03 5.57
N ASP A 260 -16.08 -20.90 6.15
CA ASP A 260 -16.70 -19.76 5.46
C ASP A 260 -15.75 -18.58 5.23
N ALA A 261 -14.47 -18.73 5.58
CA ALA A 261 -13.49 -17.66 5.53
C ALA A 261 -12.31 -17.96 4.59
N VAL A 262 -11.70 -16.92 4.02
CA VAL A 262 -10.50 -17.00 3.18
C VAL A 262 -9.47 -16.00 3.70
N ALA A 263 -8.22 -16.41 3.87
CA ALA A 263 -7.15 -15.50 4.23
C ALA A 263 -6.70 -14.65 3.05
N VAL A 264 -6.59 -13.34 3.26
CA VAL A 264 -5.84 -12.46 2.34
C VAL A 264 -4.35 -12.48 2.71
N PRO A 265 -3.44 -12.00 1.83
CA PRO A 265 -2.04 -11.84 2.19
C PRO A 265 -1.88 -10.95 3.44
N ALA A 266 -0.99 -11.33 4.35
CA ALA A 266 -0.70 -10.52 5.53
C ALA A 266 -0.17 -9.14 5.13
N ILE A 267 -0.69 -8.10 5.78
CA ILE A 267 -0.23 -6.74 5.57
C ILE A 267 1.07 -6.56 6.33
N ALA A 268 2.16 -6.35 5.60
CA ALA A 268 3.51 -6.42 6.15
C ALA A 268 3.92 -5.18 6.96
N VAL A 269 3.45 -3.98 6.58
CA VAL A 269 3.87 -2.72 7.21
C VAL A 269 2.68 -2.09 7.93
N GLY A 270 2.90 -1.70 9.19
CA GLY A 270 1.90 -1.11 10.07
C GLY A 270 2.42 0.10 10.84
N CYS A 271 1.77 0.38 11.96
CA CYS A 271 2.14 1.44 12.89
C CYS A 271 3.16 0.92 13.90
N ALA A 272 4.44 1.21 13.69
CA ALA A 272 5.56 0.75 14.52
C ALA A 272 6.50 1.92 14.90
N SER A 273 5.93 3.10 15.20
CA SER A 273 6.72 4.33 15.42
C SER A 273 7.64 4.22 16.64
N GLU A 274 7.25 3.43 17.63
CA GLU A 274 8.05 3.06 18.82
C GLU A 274 9.39 2.39 18.48
N HIS A 275 9.52 1.81 17.28
CA HIS A 275 10.69 1.05 16.83
C HIS A 275 11.57 1.82 15.83
N LEU A 276 11.23 3.07 15.50
CA LEU A 276 11.94 3.87 14.47
C LEU A 276 13.38 4.22 14.80
N ASP A 277 13.75 4.21 16.09
CA ASP A 277 15.13 4.43 16.52
C ASP A 277 16.05 3.22 16.25
N PHE A 278 15.50 2.10 15.77
CA PHE A 278 16.24 0.94 15.31
C PHE A 278 16.16 0.83 13.78
N ALA A 279 17.31 0.67 13.14
CA ALA A 279 17.40 0.63 11.69
C ALA A 279 16.68 -0.61 11.11
N GLY A 280 15.92 -0.39 10.02
CA GLY A 280 15.20 -1.45 9.31
C GLY A 280 13.70 -1.48 9.60
N THR A 281 13.24 -0.84 10.68
CA THR A 281 11.81 -0.66 10.95
C THR A 281 11.15 0.16 9.85
N LEU A 282 10.03 -0.33 9.32
CA LEU A 282 9.18 0.39 8.38
C LEU A 282 7.87 0.76 9.07
N HIS A 283 7.48 2.02 8.94
CA HIS A 283 6.30 2.58 9.59
C HIS A 283 5.41 3.29 8.57
N VAL A 284 4.10 3.12 8.71
CA VAL A 284 3.10 3.98 8.08
C VAL A 284 2.28 4.69 9.14
N GLU A 285 1.89 5.93 8.85
CA GLU A 285 1.01 6.70 9.72
C GLU A 285 -0.37 6.03 9.85
N PRO A 286 -1.08 6.17 10.99
CA PRO A 286 -2.41 5.57 11.20
C PRO A 286 -3.41 5.89 10.09
N ASP A 287 -3.42 7.12 9.58
CA ASP A 287 -4.31 7.54 8.49
C ASP A 287 -3.97 6.83 7.16
N THR A 288 -2.69 6.52 6.93
CA THR A 288 -2.25 5.76 5.76
C THR A 288 -2.68 4.30 5.86
N LEU A 289 -2.53 3.70 7.05
CA LEU A 289 -3.01 2.34 7.32
C LEU A 289 -4.52 2.23 7.11
N GLU A 290 -5.31 3.19 7.61
CA GLU A 290 -6.76 3.20 7.38
C GLU A 290 -7.12 3.37 5.91
N ALA A 291 -6.46 4.28 5.18
CA ALA A 291 -6.71 4.49 3.76
C ALA A 291 -6.44 3.22 2.94
N MET A 292 -5.33 2.54 3.23
CA MET A 292 -4.98 1.26 2.61
C MET A 292 -6.02 0.18 2.93
N LEU A 293 -6.42 0.05 4.20
CA LEU A 293 -7.43 -0.92 4.62
C LEU A 293 -8.79 -0.66 3.96
N ARG A 294 -9.20 0.61 3.86
CA ARG A 294 -10.44 1.00 3.16
C ARG A 294 -10.42 0.53 1.71
N ASP A 295 -9.33 0.75 0.99
CA ASP A 295 -9.23 0.42 -0.43
C ASP A 295 -9.14 -1.09 -0.67
N LEU A 296 -8.43 -1.81 0.20
CA LEU A 296 -8.36 -3.28 0.20
C LEU A 296 -9.73 -3.90 0.48
N LEU A 297 -10.41 -3.47 1.56
CA LEU A 297 -11.74 -3.95 1.92
C LEU A 297 -12.76 -3.62 0.84
N GLY A 298 -12.67 -2.44 0.21
CA GLY A 298 -13.51 -2.07 -0.92
C GLY A 298 -13.32 -2.99 -2.14
N SER A 299 -12.10 -3.46 -2.38
CA SER A 299 -11.81 -4.44 -3.44
C SER A 299 -12.42 -5.81 -3.12
N LEU A 300 -12.30 -6.27 -1.87
CA LEU A 300 -12.92 -7.52 -1.41
C LEU A 300 -14.45 -7.48 -1.56
N THR A 301 -15.09 -6.37 -1.20
CA THR A 301 -16.53 -6.18 -1.42
C THR A 301 -16.91 -6.34 -2.90
N ARG A 302 -16.10 -5.79 -3.83
CA ARG A 302 -16.34 -5.95 -5.27
C ARG A 302 -16.19 -7.40 -5.74
N HIS A 303 -15.34 -8.19 -5.09
CA HIS A 303 -15.15 -9.61 -5.38
C HIS A 303 -16.21 -10.52 -4.74
N GLY A 304 -17.19 -9.96 -4.02
CA GLY A 304 -18.30 -10.70 -3.44
C GLY A 304 -18.10 -11.18 -2.00
N PHE A 305 -17.06 -10.70 -1.31
CA PHE A 305 -16.96 -10.88 0.14
C PHE A 305 -18.02 -10.03 0.85
N GLU A 306 -18.67 -10.61 1.86
CA GLU A 306 -19.75 -9.99 2.62
C GLU A 306 -19.27 -9.54 4.01
N ARG A 307 -18.24 -10.20 4.54
CA ARG A 307 -17.69 -9.96 5.87
C ARG A 307 -16.18 -9.84 5.82
N ALA A 308 -15.60 -9.11 6.77
CA ALA A 308 -14.15 -9.09 7.00
C ALA A 308 -13.83 -9.15 8.50
N PHE A 309 -12.85 -9.98 8.85
CA PHE A 309 -12.31 -10.10 10.20
C PHE A 309 -10.87 -9.59 10.21
N LEU A 310 -10.63 -8.45 10.84
CA LEU A 310 -9.33 -7.79 10.93
C LEU A 310 -8.71 -8.03 12.31
N PHE A 311 -7.47 -8.50 12.35
CA PHE A 311 -6.67 -8.65 13.58
C PHE A 311 -5.22 -8.22 13.33
N THR A 312 -4.42 -8.13 14.40
CA THR A 312 -2.99 -7.80 14.31
C THR A 312 -2.13 -8.81 15.08
N ALA A 313 -0.95 -9.11 14.54
CA ALA A 313 0.13 -9.80 15.22
C ALA A 313 1.15 -8.84 15.87
N HIS A 314 1.05 -7.54 15.55
CA HIS A 314 1.91 -6.47 16.08
C HIS A 314 1.11 -5.56 17.03
N GLY A 315 1.67 -5.28 18.21
CA GLY A 315 1.02 -4.50 19.26
C GLY A 315 0.80 -3.02 18.92
N GLY A 316 1.74 -2.37 18.22
CA GLY A 316 1.67 -0.94 17.88
C GLY A 316 0.53 -0.57 16.91
N ASN A 317 -0.03 -1.57 16.21
CA ASN A 317 -1.22 -1.37 15.38
C ASN A 317 -2.50 -1.13 16.21
N LEU A 318 -2.56 -1.56 17.48
CA LEU A 318 -3.79 -1.59 18.27
C LEU A 318 -4.41 -0.20 18.47
N ASP A 319 -3.60 0.82 18.75
CA ASP A 319 -4.09 2.18 18.97
C ASP A 319 -4.66 2.77 17.67
N ALA A 320 -3.98 2.53 16.53
CA ALA A 320 -4.48 2.93 15.21
C ALA A 320 -5.78 2.20 14.86
N MET A 321 -5.85 0.89 15.10
CA MET A 321 -7.04 0.06 14.91
C MET A 321 -8.21 0.56 15.75
N ALA A 322 -7.98 0.89 17.02
CA ALA A 322 -9.00 1.44 17.90
C ALA A 322 -9.51 2.80 17.41
N ALA A 323 -8.59 3.69 16.99
CA ALA A 323 -8.93 5.00 16.46
C ALA A 323 -9.74 4.95 15.16
N MET A 324 -9.41 4.02 14.25
CA MET A 324 -10.10 3.88 12.96
C MET A 324 -11.41 3.08 13.03
N ASN A 325 -11.61 2.25 14.05
CA ASN A 325 -12.64 1.19 14.05
C ASN A 325 -14.04 1.65 13.63
N ALA A 326 -14.60 2.66 14.30
CA ALA A 326 -15.96 3.14 14.00
C ALA A 326 -16.05 3.75 12.58
N ARG A 327 -15.04 4.53 12.19
CA ARG A 327 -15.01 5.26 10.92
C ARG A 327 -14.82 4.31 9.74
N LEU A 328 -13.86 3.39 9.84
CA LEU A 328 -13.58 2.39 8.82
C LEU A 328 -14.78 1.46 8.64
N THR A 329 -15.37 0.96 9.73
CA THR A 329 -16.56 0.07 9.68
C THR A 329 -17.73 0.72 8.95
N GLU A 330 -17.99 2.00 9.18
CA GLU A 330 -19.05 2.72 8.45
C GLU A 330 -18.68 2.91 6.97
N ARG A 331 -17.41 3.21 6.68
CA ARG A 331 -16.94 3.55 5.33
C ARG A 331 -16.94 2.36 4.36
N VAL A 332 -16.79 1.13 4.87
CA VAL A 332 -16.69 -0.09 4.05
C VAL A 332 -18.03 -0.79 3.82
N ARG A 333 -19.13 -0.26 4.34
CA ARG A 333 -20.48 -0.81 4.06
C ARG A 333 -20.71 -0.95 2.54
N PRO A 334 -21.37 -2.03 2.07
CA PRO A 334 -22.16 -2.99 2.85
C PRO A 334 -21.35 -4.11 3.52
N LEU A 335 -20.02 -4.15 3.40
CA LEU A 335 -19.18 -5.15 4.05
C LEU A 335 -19.33 -5.06 5.58
N GLU A 336 -19.62 -6.18 6.23
CA GLU A 336 -19.63 -6.26 7.69
C GLU A 336 -18.20 -6.46 8.20
N LEU A 337 -17.59 -5.39 8.70
CA LEU A 337 -16.25 -5.42 9.26
C LEU A 337 -16.29 -5.67 10.78
N ARG A 338 -15.49 -6.64 11.25
CA ARG A 338 -15.13 -6.80 12.65
C ARG A 338 -13.63 -6.61 12.83
N ILE A 339 -13.26 -5.67 13.69
CA ILE A 339 -11.88 -5.48 14.13
C ILE A 339 -11.71 -6.12 15.50
N GLU A 340 -10.78 -7.06 15.60
CA GLU A 340 -10.41 -7.77 16.83
C GLU A 340 -9.24 -7.05 17.51
N MET A 341 -9.45 -6.66 18.77
CA MET A 341 -8.53 -5.83 19.56
C MET A 341 -8.39 -6.34 21.00
N ASP A 342 -8.92 -7.51 21.31
CA ASP A 342 -8.84 -8.11 22.63
C ASP A 342 -7.39 -8.48 22.97
N GLN A 343 -6.95 -8.01 24.14
CA GLN A 343 -5.59 -8.18 24.63
C GLN A 343 -5.39 -9.47 25.45
N ARG A 344 -6.33 -10.44 25.38
CA ARG A 344 -6.18 -11.78 25.97
C ARG A 344 -4.92 -12.53 25.50
N VAL A 345 -4.30 -12.11 24.41
CA VAL A 345 -3.02 -12.66 23.90
C VAL A 345 -1.93 -12.64 24.99
N GLY A 346 -1.80 -11.57 25.78
CA GLY A 346 -0.77 -11.50 26.84
C GLY A 346 -0.98 -12.51 27.98
N ALA A 347 -2.25 -12.77 28.33
CA ALA A 347 -2.60 -13.79 29.31
C ALA A 347 -2.35 -15.21 28.78
N MET A 348 -2.68 -15.45 27.50
CA MET A 348 -2.35 -16.69 26.79
C MET A 348 -0.84 -16.91 26.76
N GLN A 349 -0.06 -15.87 26.43
CA GLN A 349 1.39 -15.94 26.37
C GLN A 349 1.99 -16.39 27.71
N SER A 350 1.51 -15.78 28.79
CA SER A 350 1.93 -16.09 30.17
C SER A 350 1.59 -17.52 30.57
N ALA A 351 0.38 -18.00 30.24
CA ALA A 351 -0.05 -19.34 30.60
C ALA A 351 0.81 -20.44 29.95
N VAL A 352 1.27 -20.24 28.71
CA VAL A 352 2.11 -21.22 28.00
C VAL A 352 3.53 -21.31 28.59
N VAL A 353 4.18 -20.18 28.94
CA VAL A 353 5.49 -20.24 29.61
C VAL A 353 5.38 -20.81 31.02
N GLU A 354 4.31 -20.51 31.75
CA GLU A 354 4.06 -21.06 33.09
C GLU A 354 3.91 -22.58 33.04
N ALA A 355 3.19 -23.11 32.04
CA ALA A 355 3.06 -24.55 31.83
C ALA A 355 4.40 -25.24 31.55
N ALA A 356 5.39 -24.50 31.06
CA ALA A 356 6.76 -24.96 30.86
C ALA A 356 7.71 -24.69 32.05
N ALA A 357 7.16 -24.30 33.20
CA ALA A 357 7.91 -23.93 34.41
C ALA A 357 8.91 -22.77 34.21
N LEU A 358 8.65 -21.91 33.23
CA LEU A 358 9.42 -20.68 33.01
C LEU A 358 8.77 -19.50 33.73
N SER A 359 9.56 -18.45 33.94
CA SER A 359 9.02 -17.18 34.43
C SER A 359 7.99 -16.64 33.43
N PRO A 360 6.79 -16.20 33.86
CA PRO A 360 5.83 -15.54 32.98
C PRO A 360 6.43 -14.35 32.24
N LYS A 361 7.42 -13.70 32.87
CA LYS A 361 8.10 -12.53 32.32
C LYS A 361 9.14 -12.88 31.24
N ALA A 362 9.47 -14.16 31.05
CA ALA A 362 10.37 -14.62 29.99
C ALA A 362 9.70 -14.53 28.61
N ALA A 363 8.39 -14.82 28.54
CA ALA A 363 7.58 -14.63 27.32
C ALA A 363 7.85 -13.25 26.72
N GLY A 364 7.70 -12.22 27.56
CA GLY A 364 7.97 -10.82 27.22
C GLY A 364 7.01 -10.26 26.18
N PRO A 365 6.65 -8.97 26.22
CA PRO A 365 5.79 -8.38 25.19
C PRO A 365 6.48 -8.16 23.85
N HIS A 366 7.82 -8.27 23.76
CA HIS A 366 8.54 -8.04 22.51
C HIS A 366 9.94 -8.65 22.48
N ALA A 367 10.26 -9.38 21.41
CA ALA A 367 11.46 -10.16 21.15
C ALA A 367 11.86 -11.16 22.27
N GLY A 368 10.91 -11.52 23.13
CA GLY A 368 11.13 -12.44 24.25
C GLY A 368 11.03 -13.90 23.84
N GLU A 369 10.83 -14.77 24.84
CA GLU A 369 10.72 -16.22 24.64
C GLU A 369 9.59 -16.59 23.67
N TYR A 370 8.45 -15.89 23.75
CA TYR A 370 7.25 -16.20 22.98
C TYR A 370 7.50 -16.09 21.46
N GLU A 371 7.87 -14.90 20.97
CA GLU A 371 8.12 -14.67 19.53
C GLU A 371 9.31 -15.50 19.04
N THR A 372 10.34 -15.65 19.88
CA THR A 372 11.51 -16.46 19.53
C THR A 372 11.14 -17.93 19.34
N SER A 373 10.29 -18.47 20.21
CA SER A 373 9.76 -19.83 20.11
C SER A 373 8.88 -20.01 18.88
N VAL A 374 7.99 -19.04 18.61
CA VAL A 374 7.13 -19.05 17.42
C VAL A 374 7.97 -19.03 16.14
N ILE A 375 8.98 -18.17 16.04
CA ILE A 375 9.88 -18.13 14.88
C ILE A 375 10.76 -19.38 14.81
N ALA A 376 11.15 -19.97 15.94
CA ALA A 376 11.88 -21.24 15.95
C ALA A 376 11.03 -22.38 15.36
N HIS A 377 9.71 -22.33 15.56
CA HIS A 377 8.77 -23.26 14.94
C HIS A 377 8.57 -22.98 13.44
N LEU A 378 8.29 -21.72 13.08
CA LEU A 378 7.93 -21.35 11.70
C LEU A 378 9.12 -21.33 10.76
N ARG A 379 10.26 -20.80 11.22
CA ARG A 379 11.43 -20.46 10.39
C ARG A 379 12.75 -20.61 11.19
N PRO A 380 13.09 -21.82 11.70
CA PRO A 380 14.22 -22.03 12.60
C PRO A 380 15.56 -21.51 12.07
N GLY A 381 15.81 -21.61 10.76
CA GLY A 381 17.05 -21.15 10.14
C GLY A 381 17.24 -19.63 10.05
N THR A 382 16.29 -18.83 10.56
CA THR A 382 16.34 -17.37 10.46
C THR A 382 16.80 -16.67 11.74
N ILE A 383 16.88 -17.39 12.86
CA ILE A 383 17.30 -16.86 14.16
C ILE A 383 18.84 -16.79 14.24
N ARG A 384 19.39 -15.66 14.72
CA ARG A 384 20.81 -15.55 15.08
C ARG A 384 21.00 -16.05 16.51
N THR A 385 21.19 -17.35 16.67
CA THR A 385 21.30 -18.00 17.98
C THR A 385 22.48 -17.50 18.81
N ASP A 386 23.55 -17.06 18.16
CA ASP A 386 24.73 -16.43 18.79
C ASP A 386 24.48 -15.00 19.29
N ALA A 387 23.36 -14.39 18.90
CA ALA A 387 22.96 -13.05 19.30
C ALA A 387 21.82 -13.03 20.32
N LEU A 388 21.38 -14.18 20.84
CA LEU A 388 20.33 -14.25 21.87
C LEU A 388 20.79 -13.51 23.14
N VAL A 389 20.08 -12.43 23.49
CA VAL A 389 20.36 -11.64 24.69
C VAL A 389 19.07 -11.42 25.48
N PRO A 390 19.07 -11.68 26.80
CA PRO A 390 17.99 -11.25 27.66
C PRO A 390 17.83 -9.74 27.60
N GLY A 391 16.58 -9.29 27.48
CA GLY A 391 16.22 -7.89 27.44
C GLY A 391 15.76 -7.36 28.79
N ARG A 392 15.03 -6.25 28.75
CA ARG A 392 14.38 -5.70 29.94
C ARG A 392 13.17 -6.53 30.31
N ILE A 393 13.19 -7.09 31.50
CA ILE A 393 12.05 -7.83 32.06
C ILE A 393 10.99 -6.83 32.56
N VAL A 394 9.77 -6.96 32.04
CA VAL A 394 8.64 -6.08 32.36
C VAL A 394 7.51 -6.89 32.99
N SER A 395 6.77 -6.31 33.92
CA SER A 395 5.59 -6.96 34.46
C SER A 395 4.40 -6.74 33.53
N PRO A 396 3.43 -7.67 33.48
CA PRO A 396 2.19 -7.47 32.72
C PRO A 396 1.53 -6.13 33.09
N GLY A 397 1.22 -5.31 32.08
CA GLY A 397 0.60 -3.99 32.25
C GLY A 397 1.56 -2.80 32.40
N GLU A 398 2.87 -3.02 32.60
CA GLU A 398 3.88 -1.94 32.67
C GLU A 398 4.48 -1.58 31.29
N SER A 399 4.10 -2.30 30.23
CA SER A 399 4.84 -2.30 28.96
C SER A 399 4.54 -1.10 28.06
N GLN A 400 3.30 -0.61 27.99
CA GLN A 400 2.93 0.44 27.02
C GLN A 400 3.75 1.73 27.17
N GLY A 401 4.05 2.14 28.41
CA GLY A 401 4.87 3.33 28.67
C GLY A 401 6.35 3.19 28.27
N LEU A 402 6.82 1.98 27.97
CA LEU A 402 8.20 1.71 27.58
C LEU A 402 8.42 1.79 26.07
N PHE A 403 7.36 1.61 25.28
CA PHE A 403 7.44 1.70 23.82
C PHE A 403 7.43 3.16 23.33
N TYR A 404 6.75 4.06 24.05
CA TYR A 404 6.55 5.44 23.58
C TYR A 404 7.39 6.49 24.33
N PRO A 405 7.88 7.54 23.63
CA PRO A 405 7.80 7.76 22.18
C PRO A 405 8.80 6.92 21.37
N SER A 406 9.69 6.19 22.05
CA SER A 406 10.65 5.27 21.44
C SER A 406 11.05 4.20 22.45
N LEU A 407 11.22 2.96 21.99
CA LEU A 407 11.66 1.84 22.81
C LEU A 407 13.15 1.90 23.15
N ARG A 408 13.99 2.45 22.25
CA ARG A 408 15.45 2.34 22.35
C ARG A 408 16.04 2.88 23.65
N PRO A 409 15.57 4.03 24.20
CA PRO A 409 16.03 4.50 25.51
C PRO A 409 15.65 3.59 26.68
N ASN A 410 14.59 2.81 26.54
CA ASN A 410 14.05 1.94 27.58
C ASN A 410 14.61 0.50 27.53
N ALA A 411 15.02 0.05 26.34
CA ALA A 411 15.66 -1.23 26.08
C ALA A 411 16.66 -1.08 24.92
N GLU A 412 17.94 -0.90 25.23
CA GLU A 412 18.99 -0.65 24.22
C GLU A 412 19.13 -1.79 23.22
N THR A 413 18.93 -3.03 23.66
CA THR A 413 18.92 -4.22 22.80
C THR A 413 17.65 -4.35 21.97
N GLY A 414 16.60 -3.58 22.28
CA GLY A 414 15.28 -3.71 21.68
C GLY A 414 14.46 -4.88 22.24
N VAL A 415 14.99 -5.69 23.17
CA VAL A 415 14.30 -6.84 23.74
C VAL A 415 13.57 -6.48 25.03
N LEU A 416 12.29 -6.86 25.13
CA LEU A 416 11.47 -6.83 26.34
C LEU A 416 11.03 -8.26 26.69
N GLY A 417 11.90 -9.03 27.34
CA GLY A 417 11.69 -10.45 27.63
C GLY A 417 13.01 -11.20 27.76
N ASP A 418 12.96 -12.54 27.79
CA ASP A 418 14.15 -13.38 27.82
C ASP A 418 14.03 -14.51 26.78
N PRO A 419 14.68 -14.38 25.61
CA PRO A 419 14.60 -15.38 24.55
C PRO A 419 15.50 -16.60 24.79
N SER A 420 16.30 -16.63 25.86
CA SER A 420 17.37 -17.62 26.06
C SER A 420 16.89 -19.07 26.14
N GLN A 421 15.65 -19.27 26.55
CA GLN A 421 15.09 -20.62 26.68
C GLN A 421 14.19 -21.02 25.53
N ALA A 422 13.99 -20.18 24.50
CA ALA A 422 13.05 -20.41 23.41
C ALA A 422 13.17 -21.80 22.76
N ALA A 423 12.02 -22.40 22.44
CA ALA A 423 11.90 -23.75 21.92
C ALA A 423 10.81 -23.86 20.85
N ALA A 424 11.10 -24.52 19.74
CA ALA A 424 10.19 -24.67 18.61
C ALA A 424 8.89 -25.40 18.99
N GLU A 425 8.95 -26.34 19.93
CA GLU A 425 7.79 -27.07 20.44
C GLU A 425 6.81 -26.13 21.14
N ARG A 426 7.31 -25.13 21.87
CA ARG A 426 6.44 -24.10 22.49
C ARG A 426 5.89 -23.13 21.45
N GLY A 427 6.65 -22.83 20.40
CA GLY A 427 6.16 -22.03 19.27
C GLY A 427 4.88 -22.58 18.65
N ALA A 428 4.80 -23.91 18.49
CA ALA A 428 3.58 -24.58 18.03
C ALA A 428 2.40 -24.37 19.00
N VAL A 429 2.63 -24.56 20.30
CA VAL A 429 1.62 -24.38 21.35
C VAL A 429 1.09 -22.95 21.39
N TYR A 430 1.99 -21.97 21.25
CA TYR A 430 1.64 -20.56 21.19
C TYR A 430 0.74 -20.21 20.00
N LEU A 431 1.13 -20.67 18.81
CA LEU A 431 0.35 -20.44 17.60
C LEU A 431 -1.03 -21.08 17.70
N ASP A 432 -1.11 -22.35 18.09
CA ASP A 432 -2.40 -23.03 18.22
C ASP A 432 -3.32 -22.33 19.24
N ALA A 433 -2.79 -21.92 20.39
CA ALA A 433 -3.57 -21.19 21.39
C ALA A 433 -4.05 -19.83 20.87
N TRP A 434 -3.23 -19.10 20.11
CA TRP A 434 -3.64 -17.82 19.53
C TRP A 434 -4.67 -18.00 18.41
N ILE A 435 -4.51 -19.01 17.55
CA ILE A 435 -5.48 -19.27 16.48
C ILE A 435 -6.84 -19.64 17.07
N GLU A 436 -6.90 -20.46 18.12
CA GLU A 436 -8.17 -20.78 18.79
C GLU A 436 -8.81 -19.53 19.42
N LEU A 437 -8.02 -18.64 20.04
CA LEU A 437 -8.52 -17.38 20.57
C LEU A 437 -9.18 -16.51 19.47
N LEU A 438 -8.52 -16.39 18.32
CA LEU A 438 -9.04 -15.64 17.18
C LEU A 438 -10.25 -16.33 16.54
N ALA A 439 -10.27 -17.66 16.46
CA ALA A 439 -11.39 -18.43 15.93
C ALA A 439 -12.63 -18.28 16.83
N ASP A 440 -12.46 -18.28 18.15
CA ASP A 440 -13.55 -18.02 19.09
C ASP A 440 -14.07 -16.58 18.99
N ALA A 441 -13.17 -15.60 18.85
CA ALA A 441 -13.56 -14.20 18.61
C ALA A 441 -14.33 -14.03 17.29
N TYR A 442 -13.87 -14.70 16.21
CA TYR A 442 -14.56 -14.75 14.93
C TYR A 442 -15.98 -15.32 15.06
N ARG A 443 -16.11 -16.49 15.69
CA ARG A 443 -17.42 -17.16 15.89
C ARG A 443 -18.34 -16.32 16.77
N ALA A 444 -17.81 -15.64 17.78
CA ALA A 444 -18.58 -14.73 18.62
C ALA A 444 -19.05 -13.49 17.86
N ALA A 445 -18.26 -12.98 16.92
CA ALA A 445 -18.59 -11.81 16.12
C ALA A 445 -19.67 -12.09 15.08
N PHE A 446 -19.55 -13.18 14.33
CA PHE A 446 -20.42 -13.45 13.18
C PHE A 446 -21.51 -14.51 13.44
N GLY A 447 -21.42 -15.25 14.56
CA GLY A 447 -22.33 -16.33 14.91
C GLY A 447 -22.30 -17.52 13.92
N PRO A 448 -22.97 -18.63 14.25
CA PRO A 448 -23.27 -19.66 13.26
C PRO A 448 -24.25 -19.09 12.21
N VAL A 449 -24.00 -19.40 10.93
CA VAL A 449 -24.85 -19.03 9.80
C VAL A 449 -26.30 -19.46 10.11
N GLY A 450 -27.20 -18.49 10.34
CA GLY A 450 -28.63 -18.72 10.59
C GLY A 450 -29.26 -18.00 11.81
N ALA A 451 -28.50 -17.30 12.66
CA ALA A 451 -29.06 -16.63 13.84
C ALA A 451 -29.61 -15.20 13.58
N THR A 452 -29.22 -14.56 12.48
CA THR A 452 -29.56 -13.16 12.17
C THR A 452 -31.01 -12.94 11.75
N GLU A 453 -31.74 -13.99 11.36
CA GLU A 453 -33.14 -13.88 10.92
C GLU A 453 -34.15 -13.76 12.08
N LYS A 454 -33.75 -14.12 13.32
CA LYS A 454 -34.63 -14.02 14.50
C LYS A 454 -34.58 -12.69 15.24
N LYS A 455 -33.63 -11.80 14.94
CA LYS A 455 -33.56 -10.46 15.57
C LYS A 455 -34.24 -9.34 14.76
N ARG A 456 -34.84 -9.68 13.61
CA ARG A 456 -35.56 -8.74 12.73
C ARG A 456 -37.08 -9.00 12.62
N GLN A 457 -37.64 -9.83 13.50
CA GLN A 457 -39.11 -9.97 13.67
C GLN A 457 -39.60 -9.33 14.96
#